data_AF-A0A7V2M8T3-F1
#
_entry.id   AF-A0A7V2M8T3-F1
#
_cell.length_a   1.000
_cell.length_b   1.000
_cell.length_c   1.000
_cell.angle_alpha   90.00
_cell.angle_beta   90.00
_cell.angle_gamma   90.00
#
_symmetry.space_group_name_H-M   'P 1'
#
loop_
_entity.id
_entity.type
_entity.pdbx_description
1 polymer ?
#
loop_
_entity_poly.entity_id
_entity_poly.type
_entity_poly.pdbx_seq_one_letter_code
_entity_poly.pdbx_strand_id
1 'polypeptide(L)'
;MGFLDFQAAGGAVADDAPRAAPEPAADARAWSDPATWGGRVPQPGEDVVVGAGRSVVVDRDIDVASITVFGTLQFAPLDLTVRSNWILVEGGGVLRAGSGEAPHSERLTLSLRGTPSDASVQGLGTKFLAAVRGGTIELNGRRRASWVPLGDSTIVGANFVRLAQPVDWLPGETVAIASGGAELPLVEERTVVGVEHDRCTLALDRPLQHRHLGRNAPVLRAPASAVAKVALLSRSIVVEGDESSTAGGFGAHCLIGSGTPEAAGEGARTSSGRFRHVEFRRMGQFNRGERFPLQWIANGDSTASCAIDCLIHQSFQRGVVVAGSPHVRLAGNVVYKPYGHAYVIEHTDDAAQMIATNLVVRPRVVRFAHPALRGLHEHRPRAFWFGPLRSGPASRGAH
;
A
#
# COMPACT_ATOMS: atom_id res chain seq x y z
N MET A 1 18.71 -19.43 11.43
CA MET A 1 17.33 -19.86 11.11
C MET A 1 17.04 -19.38 9.70
N GLY A 2 16.90 -20.34 8.79
CA GLY A 2 16.84 -20.13 7.34
C GLY A 2 15.60 -19.34 6.92
N PHE A 3 15.77 -18.52 5.89
CA PHE A 3 14.69 -17.81 5.24
C PHE A 3 13.78 -18.82 4.54
N LEU A 4 12.49 -18.68 4.84
CA LEU A 4 11.38 -19.51 4.40
C LEU A 4 11.41 -19.75 2.87
N ASP A 5 11.06 -20.98 2.48
CA ASP A 5 10.96 -21.44 1.11
C ASP A 5 9.94 -20.59 0.32
N PHE A 6 10.37 -20.11 -0.85
CA PHE A 6 9.50 -19.39 -1.78
C PHE A 6 9.15 -20.32 -2.94
N GLN A 7 7.90 -20.80 -2.95
CA GLN A 7 7.26 -21.32 -4.15
C GLN A 7 6.13 -20.35 -4.52
N ALA A 8 6.47 -19.29 -5.26
CA ALA A 8 5.46 -18.52 -5.96
C ALA A 8 5.82 -18.51 -7.44
N ALA A 9 4.94 -19.10 -8.26
CA ALA A 9 4.82 -18.68 -9.64
C ALA A 9 4.43 -17.20 -9.59
N GLY A 10 5.17 -16.34 -10.31
CA GLY A 10 4.96 -14.90 -10.26
C GLY A 10 3.48 -14.54 -10.45
N GLY A 11 3.06 -13.42 -9.87
CA GLY A 11 1.68 -12.97 -9.88
C GLY A 11 1.10 -13.06 -11.29
N ALA A 12 0.32 -14.11 -11.54
CA ALA A 12 -0.51 -14.18 -12.71
C ALA A 12 -1.51 -13.04 -12.55
N VAL A 13 -1.68 -12.24 -13.59
CA VAL A 13 -2.80 -11.30 -13.69
C VAL A 13 -4.05 -12.16 -13.48
N ALA A 14 -4.76 -11.97 -12.36
CA ALA A 14 -6.07 -12.59 -12.22
C ALA A 14 -6.94 -11.99 -13.33
N ASP A 15 -7.15 -12.77 -14.39
CA ASP A 15 -8.10 -12.49 -15.46
C ASP A 15 -9.50 -12.55 -14.86
N ASP A 16 -9.99 -11.41 -14.36
CA ASP A 16 -11.41 -11.14 -14.40
C ASP A 16 -11.70 -10.55 -15.77
N ALA A 17 -12.53 -11.23 -16.56
CA ALA A 17 -12.93 -10.79 -17.90
C ALA A 17 -13.46 -9.33 -17.85
N PRO A 18 -13.11 -8.48 -18.84
CA PRO A 18 -13.57 -7.09 -18.85
C PRO A 18 -15.08 -7.04 -19.05
N ARG A 19 -15.79 -6.45 -18.10
CA ARG A 19 -17.16 -5.94 -18.26
C ARG A 19 -17.14 -4.44 -17.98
N ALA A 20 -18.09 -3.72 -18.59
CA ALA A 20 -18.16 -2.26 -18.53
C ALA A 20 -17.99 -1.72 -17.09
N ALA A 21 -17.28 -0.60 -16.96
CA ALA A 21 -17.12 0.08 -15.68
C ALA A 21 -18.48 0.23 -14.97
N PRO A 22 -18.56 0.05 -13.64
CA PRO A 22 -19.77 0.45 -12.94
C PRO A 22 -19.95 1.94 -13.22
N GLU A 23 -21.03 2.26 -13.96
CA GLU A 23 -21.37 3.63 -14.28
C GLU A 23 -21.42 4.43 -12.97
N PRO A 24 -20.94 5.69 -12.97
CA PRO A 24 -21.21 6.58 -11.85
C PRO A 24 -22.71 6.51 -11.54
N ALA A 25 -23.07 6.49 -10.26
CA ALA A 25 -24.48 6.46 -9.87
C ALA A 25 -25.25 7.55 -10.67
N ALA A 26 -26.45 7.24 -11.16
CA ALA A 26 -27.18 8.10 -12.10
C ALA A 26 -27.45 9.53 -11.58
N ASP A 27 -27.23 9.77 -10.30
CA ASP A 27 -27.36 11.04 -9.57
C ASP A 27 -26.02 11.70 -9.19
N ALA A 28 -24.89 11.16 -9.66
CA ALA A 28 -23.57 11.68 -9.33
C ALA A 28 -23.33 13.05 -9.99
N ARG A 29 -22.91 14.03 -9.17
CA ARG A 29 -22.63 15.39 -9.65
C ARG A 29 -21.13 15.66 -9.76
N ALA A 30 -20.73 16.38 -10.79
CA ALA A 30 -19.33 16.75 -11.00
C ALA A 30 -18.84 17.68 -9.88
N TRP A 31 -17.61 17.47 -9.42
CA TRP A 31 -16.94 18.37 -8.47
C TRP A 31 -16.77 19.75 -9.07
N SER A 32 -16.46 19.83 -10.37
CA SER A 32 -16.30 21.08 -11.10
C SER A 32 -17.58 21.93 -11.22
N ASP A 33 -18.77 21.35 -11.02
CA ASP A 33 -20.05 22.04 -11.10
C ASP A 33 -20.33 22.82 -9.80
N PRO A 34 -20.44 24.17 -9.84
CA PRO A 34 -20.81 24.97 -8.68
C PRO A 34 -22.15 24.55 -8.03
N ALA A 35 -23.11 24.02 -8.79
CA ALA A 35 -24.40 23.55 -8.27
C ALA A 35 -24.27 22.32 -7.36
N THR A 36 -23.16 21.56 -7.46
CA THR A 36 -22.80 20.54 -6.46
C THR A 36 -22.58 21.16 -5.09
N TRP A 37 -22.13 22.41 -5.01
CA TRP A 37 -21.65 23.02 -3.78
C TRP A 37 -22.47 24.24 -3.33
N GLY A 38 -23.72 24.34 -3.80
CA GLY A 38 -24.60 25.47 -3.45
C GLY A 38 -24.22 26.78 -4.14
N GLY A 39 -23.48 26.73 -5.25
CA GLY A 39 -23.19 27.87 -6.12
C GLY A 39 -21.71 28.18 -6.32
N ARG A 40 -20.78 27.52 -5.60
CA ARG A 40 -19.33 27.72 -5.77
C ARG A 40 -18.53 26.48 -5.38
N VAL A 41 -17.61 26.07 -6.26
CA VAL A 41 -16.67 24.96 -6.02
C VAL A 41 -15.75 25.27 -4.82
N PRO A 42 -15.47 24.30 -3.93
CA PRO A 42 -14.56 24.46 -2.80
C PRO A 42 -13.18 24.96 -3.21
N GLN A 43 -12.60 25.81 -2.37
CA GLN A 43 -11.30 26.46 -2.58
C GLN A 43 -10.22 25.90 -1.63
N PRO A 44 -8.93 26.18 -1.90
CA PRO A 44 -7.84 25.82 -1.00
C PRO A 44 -8.09 26.34 0.43
N GLY A 45 -7.86 25.47 1.40
CA GLY A 45 -8.09 25.78 2.82
C GLY A 45 -9.51 25.53 3.33
N GLU A 46 -10.46 25.15 2.48
CA GLU A 46 -11.84 24.86 2.89
C GLU A 46 -12.05 23.39 3.27
N ASP A 47 -12.90 23.14 4.27
CA ASP A 47 -13.32 21.79 4.65
C ASP A 47 -14.49 21.34 3.77
N VAL A 48 -14.37 20.14 3.20
CA VAL A 48 -15.39 19.58 2.32
C VAL A 48 -16.10 18.41 2.97
N VAL A 49 -17.44 18.43 2.92
CA VAL A 49 -18.29 17.32 3.37
C VAL A 49 -19.15 16.82 2.22
N VAL A 50 -18.95 15.56 1.83
CA VAL A 50 -19.85 14.82 0.93
C VAL A 50 -20.89 14.13 1.81
N GLY A 51 -22.04 14.78 1.98
CA GLY A 51 -23.12 14.30 2.86
C GLY A 51 -23.73 12.97 2.43
N ALA A 52 -24.37 12.27 3.38
CA ALA A 52 -25.07 11.01 3.10
C ALA A 52 -26.11 11.18 1.99
N GLY A 53 -26.26 10.16 1.13
CA GLY A 53 -27.16 10.20 -0.03
C GLY A 53 -26.69 11.10 -1.18
N ARG A 54 -25.50 11.72 -1.08
CA ARG A 54 -24.90 12.48 -2.18
C ARG A 54 -23.81 11.67 -2.87
N SER A 55 -23.75 11.77 -4.19
CA SER A 55 -22.66 11.22 -5.00
C SER A 55 -21.95 12.34 -5.74
N VAL A 56 -20.63 12.41 -5.62
CA VAL A 56 -19.77 13.45 -6.23
C VAL A 56 -18.65 12.79 -7.01
N VAL A 57 -18.41 13.26 -8.24
CA VAL A 57 -17.31 12.81 -9.09
C VAL A 57 -16.22 13.89 -9.15
N VAL A 58 -15.02 13.59 -8.69
CA VAL A 58 -13.83 14.43 -8.85
C VAL A 58 -13.35 14.30 -10.30
N ASP A 59 -13.54 15.36 -11.07
CA ASP A 59 -13.27 15.45 -12.50
C ASP A 59 -12.18 16.49 -12.85
N ARG A 60 -11.50 17.00 -11.84
CA ARG A 60 -10.38 17.95 -11.94
C ARG A 60 -9.47 17.83 -10.74
N ASP A 61 -8.28 18.40 -10.83
CA ASP A 61 -7.41 18.60 -9.67
C ASP A 61 -8.13 19.40 -8.58
N ILE A 62 -7.96 18.97 -7.33
CA ILE A 62 -8.55 19.61 -6.15
C ILE A 62 -7.49 19.88 -5.09
N ASP A 63 -7.64 21.02 -4.43
CA ASP A 63 -6.82 21.44 -3.31
C ASP A 63 -7.76 22.04 -2.25
N VAL A 64 -7.90 21.36 -1.12
CA VAL A 64 -8.82 21.69 -0.02
C VAL A 64 -8.15 21.41 1.32
N ALA A 65 -8.69 21.92 2.44
CA ALA A 65 -8.13 21.60 3.76
C ALA A 65 -8.42 20.15 4.15
N SER A 66 -9.66 19.70 3.99
CA SER A 66 -10.06 18.34 4.37
C SER A 66 -11.23 17.81 3.54
N ILE A 67 -11.41 16.49 3.57
CA ILE A 67 -12.52 15.81 2.91
C ILE A 67 -13.13 14.80 3.87
N THR A 68 -14.39 14.99 4.26
CA THR A 68 -15.20 14.01 4.98
C THR A 68 -16.26 13.43 4.05
N VAL A 69 -16.35 12.11 3.95
CA VAL A 69 -17.26 11.40 3.05
C VAL A 69 -18.24 10.54 3.84
N PHE A 70 -19.49 10.98 3.88
CA PHE A 70 -20.65 10.21 4.36
C PHE A 70 -21.49 9.64 3.21
N GLY A 71 -21.42 10.26 2.03
CA GLY A 71 -22.01 9.79 0.78
C GLY A 71 -21.02 9.01 -0.08
N THR A 72 -20.98 9.28 -1.38
CA THR A 72 -20.00 8.68 -2.31
C THR A 72 -19.13 9.76 -2.95
N LEU A 73 -17.81 9.59 -2.87
CA LEU A 73 -16.83 10.38 -3.60
C LEU A 73 -16.08 9.47 -4.57
N GLN A 74 -16.26 9.69 -5.87
CA GLN A 74 -15.65 8.90 -6.93
C GLN A 74 -14.65 9.75 -7.73
N PHE A 75 -13.58 9.14 -8.22
CA PHE A 75 -12.64 9.80 -9.13
C PHE A 75 -12.98 9.45 -10.58
N ALA A 76 -13.05 10.47 -11.44
CA ALA A 76 -13.17 10.28 -12.88
C ALA A 76 -11.90 9.61 -13.43
N PRO A 77 -11.98 8.82 -14.52
CA PRO A 77 -10.82 8.17 -15.15
C PRO A 77 -9.95 9.19 -15.90
N LEU A 78 -9.33 10.09 -15.14
CA LEU A 78 -8.49 11.19 -15.60
C LEU A 78 -7.20 11.19 -14.78
N ASP A 79 -6.18 11.85 -15.32
CA ASP A 79 -5.01 12.24 -14.54
C ASP A 79 -5.46 13.30 -13.51
N LEU A 80 -5.39 12.96 -12.23
CA LEU A 80 -5.93 13.76 -11.14
C LEU A 80 -4.94 13.84 -9.97
N THR A 81 -4.79 15.04 -9.42
CA THR A 81 -4.13 15.28 -8.16
C THR A 81 -5.10 15.86 -7.14
N VAL A 82 -5.23 15.16 -6.03
CA VAL A 82 -6.07 15.54 -4.88
C VAL A 82 -5.13 15.90 -3.74
N ARG A 83 -5.21 17.15 -3.28
CA ARG A 83 -4.41 17.62 -2.15
C ARG A 83 -5.32 17.99 -0.99
N SER A 84 -5.09 17.39 0.16
CA SER A 84 -5.79 17.72 1.41
C SER A 84 -4.91 17.45 2.62
N ASN A 85 -5.29 17.93 3.80
CA ASN A 85 -4.58 17.56 5.03
C ASN A 85 -4.90 16.12 5.43
N TRP A 86 -6.15 15.69 5.23
CA TRP A 86 -6.64 14.34 5.50
C TRP A 86 -7.91 14.04 4.68
N ILE A 87 -8.24 12.76 4.57
CA ILE A 87 -9.47 12.25 3.99
C ILE A 87 -10.08 11.24 4.97
N LEU A 88 -11.33 11.48 5.37
CA LEU A 88 -12.10 10.62 6.28
C LEU A 88 -13.33 10.07 5.56
N VAL A 89 -13.49 8.75 5.56
CA VAL A 89 -14.67 8.06 5.04
C VAL A 89 -15.38 7.40 6.21
N GLU A 90 -16.62 7.80 6.49
CA GLU A 90 -17.34 7.26 7.64
C GLU A 90 -18.86 7.25 7.47
N GLY A 91 -19.56 6.62 8.42
CA GLY A 91 -21.03 6.60 8.44
C GLY A 91 -21.66 5.85 7.27
N GLY A 92 -20.95 4.89 6.68
CA GLY A 92 -21.38 4.20 5.45
C GLY A 92 -20.93 4.86 4.16
N GLY A 93 -20.13 5.94 4.23
CA GLY A 93 -19.59 6.61 3.05
C GLY A 93 -18.63 5.74 2.24
N VAL A 94 -18.44 6.11 0.97
CA VAL A 94 -17.61 5.39 0.00
C VAL A 94 -16.67 6.35 -0.72
N LEU A 95 -15.38 6.06 -0.69
CA LEU A 95 -14.37 6.67 -1.55
C LEU A 95 -13.95 5.66 -2.61
N ARG A 96 -14.07 5.99 -3.91
CA ARG A 96 -13.82 5.04 -5.00
C ARG A 96 -12.98 5.60 -6.14
N ALA A 97 -11.94 4.86 -6.53
CA ALA A 97 -11.21 5.04 -7.78
C ALA A 97 -11.16 3.71 -8.53
N GLY A 98 -11.77 3.65 -9.71
CA GLY A 98 -11.92 2.40 -10.47
C GLY A 98 -12.71 1.31 -9.74
N SER A 99 -12.81 0.15 -10.38
CA SER A 99 -13.39 -1.07 -9.84
C SER A 99 -12.53 -2.28 -10.21
N GLY A 100 -12.90 -3.46 -9.73
CA GLY A 100 -12.30 -4.70 -10.23
C GLY A 100 -12.49 -4.86 -11.74
N GLU A 101 -13.66 -4.52 -12.26
CA GLU A 101 -14.01 -4.68 -13.69
C GLU A 101 -13.38 -3.57 -14.56
N ALA A 102 -13.30 -2.34 -14.06
CA ALA A 102 -12.70 -1.20 -14.75
C ALA A 102 -11.72 -0.45 -13.85
N PRO A 103 -10.44 -0.86 -13.85
CA PRO A 103 -9.42 -0.20 -13.04
C PRO A 103 -9.12 1.22 -13.51
N HIS A 104 -8.76 2.09 -12.57
CA HIS A 104 -8.29 3.45 -12.84
C HIS A 104 -6.90 3.40 -13.48
N SER A 105 -6.84 3.63 -14.78
CA SER A 105 -5.61 3.44 -15.57
C SER A 105 -4.73 4.68 -15.60
N GLU A 106 -5.36 5.83 -15.46
CA GLU A 106 -4.79 7.16 -15.41
C GLU A 106 -4.09 7.40 -14.07
N ARG A 107 -3.27 8.45 -13.99
CA ARG A 107 -2.56 8.79 -12.76
C ARG A 107 -3.50 9.46 -11.77
N LEU A 108 -3.77 8.81 -10.65
CA LEU A 108 -4.45 9.43 -9.50
C LEU A 108 -3.48 9.58 -8.33
N THR A 109 -3.24 10.80 -7.88
CA THR A 109 -2.39 11.07 -6.70
C THR A 109 -3.21 11.69 -5.58
N LEU A 110 -3.33 10.98 -4.46
CA LEU A 110 -3.88 11.48 -3.20
C LEU A 110 -2.71 11.94 -2.31
N SER A 111 -2.46 13.24 -2.26
CA SER A 111 -1.34 13.85 -1.53
C SER A 111 -1.81 14.50 -0.23
N LEU A 112 -1.39 13.93 0.89
CA LEU A 112 -1.84 14.31 2.23
C LEU A 112 -0.78 15.18 2.94
N ARG A 113 -1.20 16.36 3.41
CA ARG A 113 -0.29 17.46 3.82
C ARG A 113 -0.38 17.89 5.28
N GLY A 114 -1.18 17.21 6.12
CA GLY A 114 -1.33 17.60 7.53
C GLY A 114 0.01 17.60 8.28
N THR A 115 0.16 18.42 9.31
CA THR A 115 1.43 18.56 10.04
C THR A 115 1.42 17.86 11.40
N PRO A 116 2.59 17.65 12.04
CA PRO A 116 2.65 17.17 13.42
C PRO A 116 2.01 18.11 14.45
N SER A 117 1.91 19.40 14.13
CA SER A 117 1.34 20.46 14.98
C SER A 117 -0.17 20.62 14.79
N ASP A 118 -0.77 20.00 13.78
CA ASP A 118 -2.21 20.06 13.58
C ASP A 118 -2.95 19.34 14.71
N ALA A 119 -4.19 19.77 14.98
CA ALA A 119 -5.05 19.09 15.93
C ALA A 119 -5.40 17.67 15.45
N SER A 120 -5.38 16.71 16.38
CA SER A 120 -5.81 15.33 16.09
C SER A 120 -7.29 15.29 15.73
N VAL A 121 -7.63 14.65 14.60
CA VAL A 121 -9.02 14.54 14.14
C VAL A 121 -9.61 13.24 14.67
N GLN A 122 -10.59 13.33 15.56
CA GLN A 122 -11.35 12.19 16.10
C GLN A 122 -10.48 11.01 16.62
N GLY A 123 -9.30 11.32 17.19
CA GLY A 123 -8.36 10.29 17.66
C GLY A 123 -7.52 9.60 16.57
N LEU A 124 -7.80 9.87 15.29
CA LEU A 124 -7.09 9.33 14.13
C LEU A 124 -5.72 9.99 13.91
N GLY A 125 -5.44 11.10 14.60
CA GLY A 125 -4.23 11.90 14.41
C GLY A 125 -4.36 12.88 13.26
N THR A 126 -3.26 13.10 12.54
CA THR A 126 -3.14 14.05 11.44
C THR A 126 -2.52 13.36 10.23
N LYS A 127 -2.66 13.94 9.03
CA LYS A 127 -2.13 13.42 7.76
C LYS A 127 -2.54 11.98 7.48
N PHE A 128 -3.83 11.76 7.21
CA PHE A 128 -4.37 10.41 7.04
C PHE A 128 -5.38 10.24 5.91
N LEU A 129 -5.48 8.99 5.46
CA LEU A 129 -6.62 8.44 4.74
C LEU A 129 -7.26 7.40 5.66
N ALA A 130 -8.52 7.55 6.05
CA ALA A 130 -9.15 6.64 6.99
C ALA A 130 -10.56 6.21 6.58
N ALA A 131 -10.89 4.95 6.81
CA ALA A 131 -12.25 4.44 6.81
C ALA A 131 -12.62 3.95 8.20
N VAL A 132 -13.64 4.57 8.81
CA VAL A 132 -14.15 4.20 10.14
C VAL A 132 -15.67 4.16 10.17
N ARG A 133 -16.27 3.57 11.20
CA ARG A 133 -17.73 3.56 11.43
C ARG A 133 -18.53 3.13 10.18
N GLY A 134 -18.10 2.08 9.50
CA GLY A 134 -18.75 1.57 8.29
C GLY A 134 -18.32 2.23 6.99
N GLY A 135 -17.31 3.10 7.00
CA GLY A 135 -16.75 3.69 5.80
C GLY A 135 -16.08 2.65 4.88
N THR A 136 -16.03 2.94 3.58
CA THR A 136 -15.38 2.08 2.59
C THR A 136 -14.43 2.88 1.70
N ILE A 137 -13.16 2.45 1.64
CA ILE A 137 -12.20 2.92 0.64
C ILE A 137 -11.97 1.81 -0.38
N GLU A 138 -12.17 2.14 -1.65
CA GLU A 138 -12.00 1.22 -2.77
C GLU A 138 -11.14 1.86 -3.87
N LEU A 139 -9.89 1.42 -3.98
CA LEU A 139 -8.93 1.92 -4.95
C LEU A 139 -8.43 0.76 -5.80
N ASN A 140 -8.78 0.75 -7.08
CA ASN A 140 -8.39 -0.26 -8.04
C ASN A 140 -7.60 0.42 -9.17
N GLY A 141 -6.27 0.37 -9.07
CA GLY A 141 -5.36 0.88 -10.10
C GLY A 141 -5.17 -0.10 -11.24
N ARG A 142 -4.49 0.36 -12.29
CA ARG A 142 -4.14 -0.43 -13.47
C ARG A 142 -3.54 -1.77 -13.06
N ARG A 143 -4.10 -2.86 -13.59
CA ARG A 143 -3.59 -4.22 -13.38
C ARG A 143 -2.22 -4.34 -14.01
N ARG A 144 -1.23 -4.69 -13.19
CA ARG A 144 0.18 -4.84 -13.59
C ARG A 144 0.82 -5.91 -12.71
N ALA A 145 1.78 -6.66 -13.25
CA ALA A 145 2.58 -7.58 -12.44
C ALA A 145 3.43 -6.78 -11.44
N SER A 146 3.23 -7.01 -10.14
CA SER A 146 3.94 -6.26 -9.09
C SER A 146 5.43 -6.59 -9.02
N TRP A 147 5.76 -7.85 -9.20
CA TRP A 147 7.10 -8.37 -9.23
C TRP A 147 7.13 -9.71 -9.97
N VAL A 148 8.28 -10.06 -10.52
CA VAL A 148 8.51 -11.34 -11.20
C VAL A 148 9.88 -11.90 -10.83
N PRO A 149 10.07 -13.23 -10.84
CA PRO A 149 11.40 -13.81 -10.74
C PRO A 149 12.26 -13.40 -11.93
N LEU A 150 13.56 -13.25 -11.69
CA LEU A 150 14.55 -13.13 -12.74
C LEU A 150 14.68 -14.47 -13.49
N GLY A 151 14.63 -14.42 -14.81
CA GLY A 151 14.76 -15.60 -15.68
C GLY A 151 16.21 -16.06 -15.76
N ASP A 152 17.09 -15.20 -16.28
CA ASP A 152 18.50 -15.52 -16.47
C ASP A 152 19.38 -14.81 -15.45
N SER A 153 20.50 -15.43 -15.06
CA SER A 153 21.45 -14.77 -14.17
C SER A 153 22.08 -13.56 -14.86
N THR A 154 22.22 -12.45 -14.14
CA THR A 154 22.92 -11.27 -14.67
C THR A 154 24.43 -11.40 -14.47
N ILE A 155 25.17 -10.56 -15.19
CA ILE A 155 26.59 -10.31 -14.96
C ILE A 155 26.79 -8.85 -14.57
N VAL A 156 27.87 -8.57 -13.84
CA VAL A 156 28.28 -7.20 -13.54
C VAL A 156 28.57 -6.46 -14.85
N GLY A 157 28.10 -5.22 -14.97
CA GLY A 157 28.24 -4.41 -16.17
C GLY A 157 27.12 -4.60 -17.20
N ALA A 158 26.22 -5.59 -17.04
CA ALA A 158 25.07 -5.73 -17.92
C ALA A 158 24.07 -4.57 -17.71
N ASN A 159 23.52 -4.04 -18.79
CA ASN A 159 22.49 -3.01 -18.78
C ASN A 159 21.12 -3.57 -19.22
N PHE A 160 20.90 -4.87 -19.04
CA PHE A 160 19.62 -5.52 -19.31
C PHE A 160 19.38 -6.65 -18.30
N VAL A 161 18.12 -7.03 -18.16
CA VAL A 161 17.70 -8.21 -17.39
C VAL A 161 16.68 -9.01 -18.18
N ARG A 162 16.76 -10.35 -18.10
CA ARG A 162 15.72 -11.24 -18.61
C ARG A 162 14.87 -11.77 -17.46
N LEU A 163 13.58 -11.51 -17.52
CA LEU A 163 12.56 -11.92 -16.56
C LEU A 163 12.09 -13.35 -16.86
N ALA A 164 11.54 -14.03 -15.85
CA ALA A 164 11.04 -15.40 -15.99
C ALA A 164 9.67 -15.49 -16.70
N GLN A 165 9.00 -14.36 -16.88
CA GLN A 165 7.69 -14.25 -17.51
C GLN A 165 7.53 -12.87 -18.16
N PRO A 166 6.66 -12.73 -19.17
CA PRO A 166 6.42 -11.45 -19.82
C PRO A 166 5.73 -10.47 -18.86
N VAL A 167 6.04 -9.18 -19.04
CA VAL A 167 5.46 -8.07 -18.27
C VAL A 167 4.92 -6.97 -19.19
N ASP A 168 4.08 -6.11 -18.65
CA ASP A 168 3.50 -4.93 -19.29
C ASP A 168 4.17 -3.63 -18.82
N TRP A 169 5.41 -3.75 -18.32
CA TRP A 169 6.20 -2.62 -17.84
C TRP A 169 6.65 -1.73 -18.99
N LEU A 170 6.86 -0.45 -18.70
CA LEU A 170 7.06 0.60 -19.71
C LEU A 170 8.39 1.33 -19.48
N PRO A 171 9.01 1.85 -20.55
CA PRO A 171 10.12 2.78 -20.44
C PRO A 171 9.78 3.99 -19.54
N GLY A 172 10.75 4.45 -18.75
CA GLY A 172 10.61 5.49 -17.74
C GLY A 172 10.18 4.97 -16.36
N GLU A 173 9.70 3.73 -16.25
CA GLU A 173 9.33 3.14 -14.96
C GLU A 173 10.56 2.63 -14.19
N THR A 174 10.49 2.69 -12.86
CA THR A 174 11.57 2.22 -11.98
C THR A 174 11.31 0.78 -11.53
N VAL A 175 12.35 -0.05 -11.60
CA VAL A 175 12.35 -1.41 -11.07
C VAL A 175 13.41 -1.58 -9.99
N ALA A 176 13.15 -2.44 -9.01
CA ALA A 176 14.15 -2.92 -8.07
C ALA A 176 14.51 -4.37 -8.37
N ILE A 177 15.80 -4.65 -8.52
CA ILE A 177 16.35 -5.98 -8.74
C ILE A 177 16.95 -6.42 -7.41
N ALA A 178 16.33 -7.42 -6.77
CA ALA A 178 16.65 -7.85 -5.42
C ALA A 178 17.08 -9.32 -5.41
N SER A 179 18.34 -9.59 -5.07
CA SER A 179 18.78 -10.96 -4.79
C SER A 179 18.16 -11.48 -3.49
N GLY A 180 17.91 -12.78 -3.40
CA GLY A 180 17.53 -13.41 -2.13
C GLY A 180 18.68 -14.20 -1.50
N GLY A 181 18.53 -14.57 -0.22
CA GLY A 181 19.53 -15.30 0.54
C GLY A 181 20.02 -14.59 1.80
N ALA A 182 20.91 -15.25 2.56
CA ALA A 182 21.44 -14.78 3.84
C ALA A 182 22.41 -13.59 3.73
N GLU A 183 22.92 -13.32 2.54
CA GLU A 183 23.67 -12.10 2.23
C GLU A 183 22.69 -10.94 2.01
N LEU A 184 22.32 -10.26 3.10
CA LEU A 184 21.58 -8.99 3.05
C LEU A 184 22.49 -7.88 2.47
N PRO A 185 22.03 -6.98 1.58
CA PRO A 185 20.94 -7.06 0.59
C PRO A 185 21.36 -6.40 -0.76
N LEU A 186 21.80 -7.19 -1.74
CA LEU A 186 22.09 -6.66 -3.09
C LEU A 186 20.77 -6.28 -3.78
N VAL A 187 20.48 -4.98 -3.72
CA VAL A 187 19.30 -4.35 -4.31
C VAL A 187 19.76 -3.19 -5.17
N GLU A 188 19.33 -3.23 -6.42
CA GLU A 188 19.67 -2.25 -7.42
C GLU A 188 18.39 -1.67 -8.02
N GLU A 189 18.20 -0.37 -7.90
CA GLU A 189 17.10 0.33 -8.58
C GLU A 189 17.56 0.74 -9.98
N ARG A 190 16.72 0.55 -10.99
CA ARG A 190 17.01 0.90 -12.38
C ARG A 190 15.79 1.49 -13.02
N THR A 191 16.00 2.41 -13.96
CA THR A 191 14.94 2.89 -14.84
C THR A 191 14.93 2.04 -16.08
N VAL A 192 13.76 1.53 -16.45
CA VAL A 192 13.56 0.81 -17.71
C VAL A 192 13.69 1.82 -18.84
N VAL A 193 14.57 1.59 -19.81
CA VAL A 193 14.71 2.45 -21.00
C VAL A 193 14.11 1.80 -22.24
N GLY A 194 13.88 0.48 -22.20
CA GLY A 194 13.29 -0.27 -23.28
C GLY A 194 12.78 -1.63 -22.81
N VAL A 195 11.77 -2.16 -23.50
CA VAL A 195 11.26 -3.52 -23.30
C VAL A 195 11.27 -4.20 -24.66
N GLU A 196 11.91 -5.37 -24.74
CA GLU A 196 11.98 -6.11 -26.00
C GLU A 196 10.62 -6.70 -26.40
N HIS A 197 10.52 -7.16 -27.66
CA HIS A 197 9.27 -7.68 -28.23
C HIS A 197 8.71 -8.90 -27.46
N ASP A 198 9.59 -9.69 -26.83
CA ASP A 198 9.19 -10.85 -26.03
C ASP A 198 8.57 -10.48 -24.67
N ARG A 199 8.62 -9.19 -24.30
CA ARG A 199 8.17 -8.64 -23.02
C ARG A 199 8.84 -9.25 -21.79
N CYS A 200 9.91 -10.01 -21.97
CA CYS A 200 10.68 -10.64 -20.91
C CYS A 200 12.03 -9.95 -20.71
N THR A 201 12.58 -9.25 -21.71
CA THR A 201 13.84 -8.53 -21.56
C THR A 201 13.61 -7.03 -21.33
N LEU A 202 14.19 -6.51 -20.25
CA LEU A 202 14.22 -5.08 -19.96
C LEU A 202 15.61 -4.52 -20.22
N ALA A 203 15.70 -3.45 -20.99
CA ALA A 203 16.89 -2.60 -21.05
C ALA A 203 16.86 -1.56 -19.92
N LEU A 204 18.00 -1.32 -19.31
CA LEU A 204 18.18 -0.49 -18.12
C LEU A 204 19.00 0.76 -18.43
N ASP A 205 18.71 1.85 -17.72
CA ASP A 205 19.40 3.13 -17.84
C ASP A 205 20.90 3.07 -17.51
N ARG A 206 21.27 2.18 -16.59
CA ARG A 206 22.65 2.05 -16.10
C ARG A 206 23.05 0.60 -15.84
N PRO A 207 24.34 0.25 -16.01
CA PRO A 207 24.85 -1.10 -15.78
C PRO A 207 24.60 -1.61 -14.36
N LEU A 208 24.37 -2.90 -14.20
CA LEU A 208 24.27 -3.58 -12.90
C LEU A 208 25.65 -3.66 -12.24
N GLN A 209 25.69 -3.38 -10.94
CA GLN A 209 26.92 -3.43 -10.14
C GLN A 209 27.14 -4.84 -9.58
N HIS A 210 26.10 -5.66 -9.55
CA HIS A 210 26.13 -6.97 -8.95
C HIS A 210 25.55 -8.06 -9.87
N ARG A 211 26.04 -9.27 -9.64
CA ARG A 211 25.45 -10.48 -10.21
C ARG A 211 24.20 -10.86 -9.42
N HIS A 212 23.12 -11.13 -10.14
CA HIS A 212 21.85 -11.61 -9.62
C HIS A 212 21.57 -13.00 -10.19
N LEU A 213 21.10 -13.92 -9.35
CA LEU A 213 20.81 -15.29 -9.76
C LEU A 213 19.43 -15.38 -10.41
N GLY A 214 19.37 -15.88 -11.65
CA GLY A 214 18.14 -16.19 -12.35
C GLY A 214 17.69 -17.63 -12.16
N ARG A 215 16.40 -17.90 -12.39
CA ARG A 215 15.79 -19.22 -12.27
C ARG A 215 16.37 -20.27 -13.24
N ASN A 216 16.76 -19.86 -14.43
CA ASN A 216 17.21 -20.76 -15.51
C ASN A 216 18.65 -21.25 -15.35
N ALA A 217 19.40 -20.70 -14.39
CA ALA A 217 20.76 -21.11 -14.09
C ALA A 217 20.88 -21.50 -12.60
N PRO A 218 20.27 -22.63 -12.18
CA PRO A 218 20.31 -23.04 -10.79
C PRO A 218 21.76 -23.29 -10.37
N VAL A 219 22.23 -22.53 -9.39
CA VAL A 219 23.50 -22.83 -8.73
C VAL A 219 23.27 -24.06 -7.85
N LEU A 220 24.14 -25.07 -7.95
CA LEU A 220 24.02 -26.30 -7.17
C LEU A 220 23.88 -25.95 -5.67
N ARG A 221 22.81 -26.43 -5.02
CA ARG A 221 22.45 -26.16 -3.61
C ARG A 221 21.97 -24.74 -3.28
N ALA A 222 21.79 -23.85 -4.25
CA ALA A 222 21.14 -22.57 -3.98
C ALA A 222 19.64 -22.79 -3.74
N PRO A 223 19.07 -22.26 -2.64
CA PRO A 223 17.63 -22.37 -2.41
C PRO A 223 16.85 -21.57 -3.45
N ALA A 224 15.58 -21.92 -3.71
CA ALA A 224 14.70 -21.12 -4.56
C ALA A 224 14.56 -19.67 -4.07
N SER A 225 14.71 -19.47 -2.75
CA SER A 225 14.78 -18.16 -2.13
C SER A 225 15.93 -17.29 -2.64
N ALA A 226 17.01 -17.86 -3.19
CA ALA A 226 18.16 -17.13 -3.73
C ALA A 226 17.91 -16.51 -5.11
N VAL A 227 16.91 -17.00 -5.86
CA VAL A 227 16.53 -16.41 -7.16
C VAL A 227 16.16 -14.95 -6.95
N ALA A 228 16.75 -14.07 -7.76
CA ALA A 228 16.47 -12.65 -7.70
C ALA A 228 15.05 -12.35 -8.17
N LYS A 229 14.46 -11.31 -7.59
CA LYS A 229 13.14 -10.81 -7.94
C LYS A 229 13.30 -9.41 -8.50
N VAL A 230 12.57 -9.12 -9.57
CA VAL A 230 12.47 -7.79 -10.14
C VAL A 230 11.09 -7.26 -9.77
N ALA A 231 11.02 -6.11 -9.11
CA ALA A 231 9.78 -5.50 -8.64
C ALA A 231 9.55 -4.15 -9.31
N LEU A 232 8.35 -3.90 -9.81
CA LEU A 232 7.95 -2.60 -10.35
C LEU A 232 7.65 -1.64 -9.19
N LEU A 233 8.32 -0.48 -9.18
CA LEU A 233 8.25 0.52 -8.11
C LEU A 233 7.31 1.70 -8.44
N SER A 234 6.27 1.47 -9.24
CA SER A 234 5.25 2.47 -9.57
C SER A 234 3.86 1.87 -9.74
N ARG A 235 2.81 2.62 -9.38
CA ARG A 235 1.40 2.29 -9.71
C ARG A 235 0.66 3.51 -10.26
N SER A 236 -0.53 3.31 -10.84
CA SER A 236 -1.35 4.40 -11.40
C SER A 236 -2.03 5.22 -10.30
N ILE A 237 -2.48 4.57 -9.23
CA ILE A 237 -3.00 5.23 -8.02
C ILE A 237 -1.89 5.32 -6.98
N VAL A 238 -1.61 6.53 -6.50
CA VAL A 238 -0.62 6.86 -5.47
C VAL A 238 -1.33 7.50 -4.29
N VAL A 239 -1.14 6.94 -3.09
CA VAL A 239 -1.47 7.58 -1.81
C VAL A 239 -0.16 7.96 -1.13
N GLU A 240 0.00 9.23 -0.80
CA GLU A 240 1.27 9.74 -0.32
C GLU A 240 1.16 10.79 0.77
N GLY A 241 2.21 10.87 1.59
CA GLY A 241 2.56 12.11 2.26
C GLY A 241 3.20 13.10 1.27
N ASP A 242 3.05 14.38 1.54
CA ASP A 242 3.70 15.44 0.80
C ASP A 242 5.24 15.41 0.92
N GLU A 243 5.92 16.31 0.20
CA GLU A 243 7.39 16.30 0.14
C GLU A 243 8.05 16.50 1.51
N SER A 244 7.43 17.29 2.40
CA SER A 244 7.93 17.54 3.75
C SER A 244 8.05 16.28 4.61
N SER A 245 7.30 15.22 4.26
CA SER A 245 7.31 13.94 4.96
C SER A 245 8.70 13.30 5.03
N THR A 246 9.52 13.47 4.00
CA THR A 246 10.84 12.81 3.91
C THR A 246 11.83 13.36 4.92
N ALA A 247 11.86 14.68 5.10
CA ALA A 247 12.79 15.34 6.01
C ALA A 247 12.48 15.01 7.48
N GLY A 248 11.19 14.99 7.84
CA GLY A 248 10.76 14.74 9.22
C GLY A 248 10.48 13.28 9.57
N GLY A 249 10.50 12.37 8.60
CA GLY A 249 9.97 11.01 8.79
C GLY A 249 8.48 11.00 9.16
N PHE A 250 7.74 12.00 8.70
CA PHE A 250 6.34 12.24 9.04
C PHE A 250 5.46 12.09 7.80
N GLY A 251 5.27 10.82 7.39
CA GLY A 251 4.44 10.43 6.27
C GLY A 251 2.96 10.42 6.61
N ALA A 252 2.13 10.25 5.58
CA ALA A 252 0.71 10.01 5.80
C ALA A 252 0.46 8.58 6.29
N HIS A 253 -0.65 8.31 6.97
CA HIS A 253 -1.03 6.93 7.34
C HIS A 253 -2.40 6.56 6.77
N CYS A 254 -2.58 5.28 6.49
CA CYS A 254 -3.87 4.73 6.06
C CYS A 254 -4.43 3.82 7.16
N LEU A 255 -5.67 4.05 7.61
CA LEU A 255 -6.32 3.29 8.68
C LEU A 255 -7.70 2.80 8.26
N ILE A 256 -7.95 1.51 8.45
CA ILE A 256 -9.27 0.89 8.37
C ILE A 256 -9.60 0.32 9.75
N GLY A 257 -10.72 0.75 10.33
CA GLY A 257 -11.13 0.29 11.66
C GLY A 257 -12.61 0.49 11.90
N SER A 258 -13.14 -0.08 12.97
CA SER A 258 -14.55 0.11 13.34
C SER A 258 -14.80 1.52 13.94
N GLY A 259 -13.78 2.13 14.53
CA GLY A 259 -13.83 3.45 15.17
C GLY A 259 -12.89 3.53 16.37
N THR A 260 -13.07 4.51 17.25
CA THR A 260 -12.39 4.53 18.55
C THR A 260 -12.93 3.42 19.46
N PRO A 261 -12.13 2.89 20.41
CA PRO A 261 -12.59 1.86 21.35
C PRO A 261 -13.85 2.26 22.14
N GLU A 262 -14.06 3.55 22.38
CA GLU A 262 -15.25 4.11 23.03
C GLU A 262 -16.52 3.97 22.16
N ALA A 263 -16.37 3.87 20.84
CA ALA A 263 -17.45 3.63 19.89
C ALA A 263 -17.62 2.13 19.53
N ALA A 264 -16.73 1.26 20.04
CA ALA A 264 -16.71 -0.18 19.78
C ALA A 264 -17.69 -0.95 20.70
N GLY A 265 -18.90 -0.42 20.88
CA GLY A 265 -20.02 -1.14 21.50
C GLY A 265 -20.67 -2.15 20.55
N GLU A 266 -21.59 -2.97 21.07
CA GLU A 266 -22.46 -3.83 20.27
C GLU A 266 -23.21 -2.97 19.22
N GLY A 267 -22.85 -3.13 17.93
CA GLY A 267 -23.39 -2.34 16.82
C GLY A 267 -22.35 -1.52 16.04
N ALA A 268 -21.07 -1.56 16.41
CA ALA A 268 -20.00 -0.91 15.64
C ALA A 268 -19.91 -1.50 14.22
N ARG A 269 -20.09 -0.65 13.21
CA ARG A 269 -20.04 -1.06 11.79
C ARG A 269 -18.59 -1.26 11.36
N THR A 270 -18.30 -2.44 10.82
CA THR A 270 -16.97 -2.74 10.26
C THR A 270 -16.74 -1.89 9.01
N SER A 271 -15.52 -1.37 8.88
CA SER A 271 -15.12 -0.59 7.72
C SER A 271 -14.41 -1.48 6.70
N SER A 272 -14.33 -1.04 5.45
CA SER A 272 -13.69 -1.81 4.38
C SER A 272 -12.58 -1.02 3.70
N GLY A 273 -11.41 -1.64 3.54
CA GLY A 273 -10.34 -1.15 2.69
C GLY A 273 -10.07 -2.15 1.58
N ARG A 274 -10.30 -1.76 0.32
CA ARG A 274 -10.04 -2.59 -0.86
C ARG A 274 -9.03 -1.88 -1.74
N PHE A 275 -7.78 -2.31 -1.62
CA PHE A 275 -6.65 -1.73 -2.35
C PHE A 275 -6.13 -2.74 -3.36
N ARG A 276 -6.17 -2.40 -4.65
CA ARG A 276 -5.61 -3.21 -5.73
C ARG A 276 -4.71 -2.36 -6.60
N HIS A 277 -3.46 -2.79 -6.79
CA HIS A 277 -2.48 -2.05 -7.59
C HIS A 277 -2.31 -0.58 -7.13
N VAL A 278 -2.26 -0.35 -5.82
CA VAL A 278 -2.08 0.99 -5.22
C VAL A 278 -0.65 1.15 -4.71
N GLU A 279 -0.05 2.32 -4.97
CA GLU A 279 1.23 2.72 -4.41
C GLU A 279 1.03 3.57 -3.17
N PHE A 280 1.68 3.19 -2.08
CA PHE A 280 1.77 3.92 -0.82
C PHE A 280 3.22 4.39 -0.66
N ARG A 281 3.46 5.71 -0.80
CA ARG A 281 4.81 6.29 -0.72
C ARG A 281 4.90 7.48 0.23
N ARG A 282 6.05 7.66 0.89
CA ARG A 282 6.21 8.65 1.98
C ARG A 282 5.11 8.50 3.04
N MET A 283 4.90 7.26 3.45
CA MET A 283 3.83 6.86 4.37
C MET A 283 4.39 6.41 5.72
N GLY A 284 3.54 6.37 6.74
CA GLY A 284 3.88 6.08 8.12
C GLY A 284 4.49 7.28 8.86
N GLN A 285 4.29 7.35 10.17
CA GLN A 285 4.87 8.40 11.01
C GLN A 285 5.90 7.79 11.95
N PHE A 286 7.16 8.19 11.77
CA PHE A 286 8.26 7.68 12.57
C PHE A 286 8.03 7.94 14.06
N ASN A 287 8.30 6.92 14.88
CA ASN A 287 8.22 7.00 16.33
C ASN A 287 6.83 7.36 16.91
N ARG A 288 5.77 7.22 16.12
CA ARG A 288 4.37 7.35 16.56
C ARG A 288 3.69 5.99 16.42
N GLY A 289 3.07 5.50 17.50
CA GLY A 289 2.32 4.25 17.46
C GLY A 289 1.07 4.37 16.59
N GLU A 290 0.63 3.27 15.98
CA GLU A 290 -0.63 3.19 15.21
C GLU A 290 -0.73 4.18 14.04
N ARG A 291 0.40 4.60 13.48
CA ARG A 291 0.50 5.50 12.32
C ARG A 291 1.35 4.82 11.25
N PHE A 292 0.84 3.72 10.70
CA PHE A 292 1.51 2.90 9.70
C PHE A 292 1.07 3.27 8.28
N PRO A 293 1.86 2.93 7.24
CA PRO A 293 1.45 3.15 5.85
C PRO A 293 0.09 2.59 5.52
N LEU A 294 -0.18 1.37 5.97
CA LEU A 294 -1.45 0.70 5.79
C LEU A 294 -1.74 -0.17 7.02
N GLN A 295 -2.89 0.07 7.67
CA GLN A 295 -3.31 -0.73 8.81
C GLN A 295 -4.81 -1.06 8.80
N TRP A 296 -5.12 -2.28 9.22
CA TRP A 296 -6.44 -2.69 9.71
C TRP A 296 -6.33 -2.91 11.20
N ILE A 297 -7.08 -2.16 11.99
CA ILE A 297 -6.99 -2.23 13.45
C ILE A 297 -8.38 -2.22 14.10
N ALA A 298 -8.60 -3.20 14.99
CA ALA A 298 -9.84 -3.36 15.76
C ALA A 298 -11.12 -3.27 14.89
N ASN A 299 -11.08 -3.84 13.69
CA ASN A 299 -12.17 -3.75 12.73
C ASN A 299 -13.18 -4.90 12.85
N GLY A 300 -12.86 -5.97 13.59
CA GLY A 300 -13.65 -7.20 13.58
C GLY A 300 -13.51 -7.94 12.25
N ASP A 301 -14.52 -8.72 11.86
CA ASP A 301 -14.50 -9.48 10.60
C ASP A 301 -14.25 -8.55 9.41
N SER A 302 -13.11 -8.77 8.74
CA SER A 302 -12.62 -7.94 7.65
C SER A 302 -12.53 -8.71 6.34
N THR A 303 -13.39 -9.72 6.14
CA THR A 303 -13.49 -10.52 4.91
C THR A 303 -13.65 -9.66 3.63
N ALA A 304 -14.30 -8.50 3.74
CA ALA A 304 -14.47 -7.57 2.61
C ALA A 304 -13.22 -6.72 2.29
N SER A 305 -12.18 -6.79 3.13
CA SER A 305 -10.95 -6.00 3.00
C SER A 305 -9.82 -6.76 2.32
N CYS A 306 -9.02 -6.04 1.53
CA CYS A 306 -7.85 -6.60 0.88
C CYS A 306 -6.78 -5.56 0.55
N ALA A 307 -5.53 -6.01 0.46
CA ALA A 307 -4.46 -5.36 -0.28
C ALA A 307 -3.88 -6.38 -1.27
N ILE A 308 -4.06 -6.12 -2.57
CA ILE A 308 -3.63 -6.99 -3.65
C ILE A 308 -2.70 -6.20 -4.57
N ASP A 309 -1.51 -6.73 -4.87
CA ASP A 309 -0.55 -6.11 -5.80
C ASP A 309 -0.20 -4.64 -5.51
N CYS A 310 -0.31 -4.25 -4.24
CA CYS A 310 0.04 -2.92 -3.77
C CYS A 310 1.56 -2.79 -3.57
N LEU A 311 2.06 -1.57 -3.70
CA LEU A 311 3.44 -1.22 -3.44
C LEU A 311 3.51 -0.33 -2.20
N ILE A 312 4.28 -0.72 -1.20
CA ILE A 312 4.57 0.11 -0.03
C ILE A 312 6.06 0.41 -0.01
N HIS A 313 6.44 1.67 -0.20
CA HIS A 313 7.84 2.09 -0.20
C HIS A 313 8.02 3.50 0.37
N GLN A 314 9.27 3.91 0.61
CA GLN A 314 9.56 5.13 1.37
C GLN A 314 8.75 5.20 2.68
N SER A 315 8.61 4.06 3.35
CA SER A 315 7.88 3.98 4.61
C SER A 315 8.76 4.45 5.77
N PHE A 316 8.21 5.36 6.58
CA PHE A 316 8.79 5.83 7.84
C PHE A 316 8.29 5.05 9.06
N GLN A 317 7.56 3.95 8.82
CA GLN A 317 7.16 2.96 9.81
C GLN A 317 7.32 1.55 9.19
N ARG A 318 6.72 0.55 9.83
CA ARG A 318 6.49 -0.80 9.32
C ARG A 318 5.71 -0.74 8.00
N GLY A 319 5.55 -1.84 7.30
CA GLY A 319 4.80 -1.86 6.03
C GLY A 319 3.28 -1.90 6.25
N VAL A 320 2.77 -3.12 6.47
CA VAL A 320 1.34 -3.41 6.63
C VAL A 320 1.11 -4.00 8.02
N VAL A 321 0.09 -3.51 8.71
CA VAL A 321 -0.28 -3.98 10.05
C VAL A 321 -1.73 -4.46 10.08
N VAL A 322 -1.97 -5.67 10.58
CA VAL A 322 -3.32 -6.23 10.74
C VAL A 322 -3.48 -6.74 12.17
N ALA A 323 -4.37 -6.10 12.92
CA ALA A 323 -4.59 -6.35 14.34
C ALA A 323 -6.08 -6.27 14.70
N GLY A 324 -6.58 -7.22 15.49
CA GLY A 324 -8.02 -7.33 15.81
C GLY A 324 -8.94 -7.27 14.57
N SER A 325 -8.45 -7.72 13.40
CA SER A 325 -9.12 -7.57 12.11
C SER A 325 -8.89 -8.83 11.24
N PRO A 326 -9.48 -9.99 11.58
CA PRO A 326 -9.28 -11.23 10.85
C PRO A 326 -9.79 -11.17 9.39
N HIS A 327 -9.32 -12.12 8.57
CA HIS A 327 -9.72 -12.35 7.18
C HIS A 327 -9.36 -11.25 6.16
N VAL A 328 -8.48 -10.30 6.51
CA VAL A 328 -7.91 -9.36 5.52
C VAL A 328 -7.05 -10.15 4.52
N ARG A 329 -7.40 -10.04 3.23
CA ARG A 329 -6.64 -10.71 2.16
C ARG A 329 -5.41 -9.89 1.76
N LEU A 330 -4.22 -10.49 1.88
CA LEU A 330 -2.94 -9.87 1.51
C LEU A 330 -2.20 -10.74 0.49
N ALA A 331 -2.12 -10.31 -0.78
CA ALA A 331 -1.46 -11.10 -1.83
C ALA A 331 -0.75 -10.25 -2.88
N GLY A 332 0.38 -10.72 -3.40
CA GLY A 332 1.09 -10.08 -4.52
C GLY A 332 1.77 -8.73 -4.19
N ASN A 333 1.64 -8.24 -2.96
CA ASN A 333 2.13 -6.92 -2.59
C ASN A 333 3.66 -6.90 -2.50
N VAL A 334 4.24 -5.71 -2.69
CA VAL A 334 5.66 -5.44 -2.52
C VAL A 334 5.84 -4.45 -1.38
N VAL A 335 6.58 -4.83 -0.33
CA VAL A 335 7.01 -3.91 0.73
C VAL A 335 8.51 -3.67 0.60
N TYR A 336 8.86 -2.47 0.16
CA TYR A 336 10.22 -2.09 -0.22
C TYR A 336 10.85 -1.13 0.77
N LYS A 337 11.95 -1.57 1.40
CA LYS A 337 12.75 -0.81 2.37
C LYS A 337 11.93 -0.16 3.51
N PRO A 338 11.00 -0.87 4.18
CA PRO A 338 10.25 -0.29 5.30
C PRO A 338 11.19 -0.01 6.49
N TYR A 339 10.78 0.88 7.40
CA TYR A 339 11.39 0.99 8.73
C TYR A 339 10.82 -0.08 9.65
N GLY A 340 11.66 -0.93 10.23
CA GLY A 340 11.17 -2.05 11.04
C GLY A 340 10.59 -3.17 10.18
N HIS A 341 9.57 -3.86 10.69
CA HIS A 341 8.96 -5.02 10.04
C HIS A 341 8.18 -4.65 8.78
N ALA A 342 8.14 -5.55 7.79
CA ALA A 342 7.30 -5.32 6.61
C ALA A 342 5.83 -5.67 6.88
N TYR A 343 5.56 -6.81 7.51
CA TYR A 343 4.21 -7.21 7.94
C TYR A 343 4.19 -7.48 9.44
N VAL A 344 3.17 -6.96 10.12
CA VAL A 344 2.85 -7.31 11.51
C VAL A 344 1.39 -7.75 11.59
N ILE A 345 1.18 -9.03 11.88
CA ILE A 345 -0.12 -9.69 11.79
C ILE A 345 -0.41 -10.41 13.11
N GLU A 346 -1.51 -10.09 13.78
CA GLU A 346 -1.85 -10.74 15.06
C GLU A 346 -2.43 -12.14 14.86
N HIS A 347 -3.22 -12.36 13.81
CA HIS A 347 -3.88 -13.64 13.50
C HIS A 347 -4.00 -13.84 11.98
N THR A 348 -3.70 -15.03 11.47
CA THR A 348 -3.94 -15.38 10.07
C THR A 348 -4.03 -16.90 9.85
N ASP A 349 -5.10 -17.34 9.20
CA ASP A 349 -5.27 -18.75 8.81
C ASP A 349 -4.49 -19.07 7.50
N ASP A 350 -4.19 -18.05 6.70
CA ASP A 350 -3.55 -18.15 5.37
C ASP A 350 -2.07 -17.73 5.37
N ALA A 351 -1.37 -17.88 6.50
CA ALA A 351 0.01 -17.40 6.68
C ALA A 351 0.96 -17.87 5.56
N ALA A 352 0.84 -19.13 5.11
CA ALA A 352 1.68 -19.68 4.05
C ALA A 352 1.44 -19.00 2.70
N GLN A 353 0.18 -18.76 2.32
CA GLN A 353 -0.17 -18.08 1.07
C GLN A 353 0.28 -16.62 1.09
N MET A 354 0.11 -15.95 2.22
CA MET A 354 0.59 -14.59 2.42
C MET A 354 2.11 -14.52 2.27
N ILE A 355 2.86 -15.43 2.90
CA ILE A 355 4.33 -15.46 2.79
C ILE A 355 4.77 -15.77 1.35
N ALA A 356 4.09 -16.69 0.67
CA ALA A 356 4.46 -17.08 -0.68
C ALA A 356 4.26 -15.96 -1.70
N THR A 357 3.14 -15.24 -1.63
CA THR A 357 2.74 -14.29 -2.68
C THR A 357 3.28 -12.87 -2.52
N ASN A 358 3.61 -12.45 -1.29
CA ASN A 358 4.08 -11.08 -1.03
C ASN A 358 5.61 -11.00 -1.02
N LEU A 359 6.15 -9.96 -1.65
CA LEU A 359 7.59 -9.71 -1.72
C LEU A 359 7.99 -8.65 -0.68
N VAL A 360 8.93 -9.00 0.18
CA VAL A 360 9.57 -8.05 1.10
C VAL A 360 11.02 -7.85 0.70
N VAL A 361 11.41 -6.58 0.56
CA VAL A 361 12.77 -6.22 0.18
C VAL A 361 13.38 -5.31 1.23
N ARG A 362 14.46 -5.78 1.85
CA ARG A 362 15.35 -5.01 2.75
C ARG A 362 14.63 -4.23 3.88
N PRO A 363 13.93 -4.90 4.83
CA PRO A 363 13.50 -4.26 6.07
C PRO A 363 14.67 -3.54 6.74
N ARG A 364 14.50 -2.27 7.11
CA ARG A 364 15.57 -1.42 7.65
C ARG A 364 15.52 -1.42 9.18
N VAL A 365 16.69 -1.63 9.79
CA VAL A 365 16.84 -1.49 11.24
C VAL A 365 16.70 -0.01 11.60
N VAL A 366 15.79 0.29 12.52
CA VAL A 366 15.64 1.62 13.11
C VAL A 366 15.41 1.48 14.61
N ARG A 367 15.78 2.51 15.37
CA ARG A 367 15.54 2.57 16.81
C ARG A 367 14.36 3.50 17.10
N PHE A 368 13.22 2.93 17.46
CA PHE A 368 12.09 3.70 17.96
C PHE A 368 12.29 4.01 19.45
N ALA A 369 12.07 5.26 19.84
CA ALA A 369 12.09 5.66 21.24
C ALA A 369 10.78 5.31 21.96
N HIS A 370 9.65 5.29 21.22
CA HIS A 370 8.32 5.01 21.76
C HIS A 370 8.27 3.61 22.42
N PRO A 371 7.93 3.51 23.72
CA PRO A 371 7.99 2.25 24.47
C PRO A 371 7.18 1.10 23.83
N ALA A 372 5.96 1.38 23.36
CA ALA A 372 5.12 0.36 22.72
C ALA A 372 5.71 -0.20 21.42
N LEU A 373 6.53 0.58 20.71
CA LEU A 373 7.17 0.12 19.47
C LEU A 373 8.41 -0.74 19.78
N ARG A 374 9.16 -0.40 20.84
CA ARG A 374 10.35 -1.15 21.28
C ARG A 374 10.09 -2.64 21.57
N GLY A 375 8.86 -3.00 21.96
CA GLY A 375 8.48 -4.36 22.33
C GLY A 375 8.49 -5.39 21.19
N LEU A 376 8.60 -4.98 19.93
CA LEU A 376 8.44 -5.87 18.77
C LEU A 376 9.77 -6.40 18.19
N HIS A 377 10.85 -6.46 18.96
CA HIS A 377 12.17 -6.99 18.53
C HIS A 377 12.76 -6.31 17.27
N GLU A 378 12.57 -5.01 17.14
CA GLU A 378 12.89 -4.25 15.91
C GLU A 378 14.38 -4.02 15.64
N HIS A 379 15.25 -4.46 16.56
CA HIS A 379 16.70 -4.56 16.32
C HIS A 379 17.04 -5.64 15.27
N ARG A 380 16.08 -6.51 14.94
CA ARG A 380 16.14 -7.50 13.85
C ARG A 380 14.81 -7.49 13.08
N PRO A 381 14.58 -6.49 12.21
CA PRO A 381 13.33 -6.37 11.49
C PRO A 381 13.11 -7.61 10.63
N ARG A 382 11.85 -8.07 10.59
CA ARG A 382 11.43 -9.27 9.86
C ARG A 382 10.59 -8.90 8.66
N ALA A 383 10.61 -9.76 7.65
CA ALA A 383 9.64 -9.69 6.57
C ALA A 383 8.22 -9.88 7.12
N PHE A 384 8.01 -10.92 7.90
CA PHE A 384 6.74 -11.22 8.54
C PHE A 384 6.94 -11.38 10.05
N TRP A 385 6.12 -10.69 10.82
CA TRP A 385 6.00 -10.86 12.26
C TRP A 385 4.56 -11.30 12.56
N PHE A 386 4.41 -12.52 13.07
CA PHE A 386 3.14 -13.05 13.54
C PHE A 386 3.12 -12.98 15.07
N GLY A 387 2.13 -12.31 15.63
CA GLY A 387 1.97 -12.17 17.07
C GLY A 387 1.29 -10.85 17.46
N PRO A 388 0.85 -10.76 18.72
CA PRO A 388 0.08 -9.61 19.21
C PRO A 388 0.90 -8.31 19.15
N LEU A 389 0.24 -7.19 18.86
CA LEU A 389 0.80 -5.84 18.95
C LEU A 389 0.99 -5.38 20.40
N ARG A 390 0.52 -6.17 21.40
CA ARG A 390 0.80 -5.96 22.83
C ARG A 390 0.97 -7.27 23.58
N SER A 391 2.09 -7.43 24.28
CA SER A 391 2.13 -8.11 25.58
C SER A 391 1.88 -7.05 26.65
N GLY A 392 0.75 -7.11 27.36
CA GLY A 392 0.69 -6.56 28.71
C GLY A 392 1.72 -7.27 29.61
N PRO A 393 2.10 -6.71 30.77
CA PRO A 393 2.99 -7.42 31.68
C PRO A 393 2.36 -8.77 31.98
N ALA A 394 3.11 -9.85 31.74
CA ALA A 394 2.71 -11.18 32.16
C ALA A 394 2.31 -11.08 33.63
N SER A 395 1.04 -11.35 33.93
CA SER A 395 0.62 -11.66 35.28
C SER A 395 1.47 -12.85 35.71
N ARG A 396 2.53 -12.57 36.48
CA ARG A 396 3.17 -13.58 37.32
C ARG A 396 2.09 -14.02 38.29
N GLY A 397 1.37 -15.07 37.93
CA GLY A 397 0.59 -15.85 38.86
C GLY A 397 1.55 -16.37 39.91
N ALA A 398 1.36 -15.92 41.14
CA ALA A 398 1.92 -16.55 42.31
C ALA A 398 1.34 -17.97 42.40
N HIS A 399 2.22 -18.96 42.39
CA HIS A 399 2.05 -20.21 43.11
C HIS A 399 3.36 -20.56 43.79
#